data_AF-D0LKG3-F1
#
_entry.id   AF-D0LKG3-F1
#
_cell.length_a   1.000
_cell.length_b   1.000
_cell.length_c   1.000
_cell.angle_alpha   90.00
_cell.angle_beta   90.00
_cell.angle_gamma   90.00
#
_symmetry.space_group_name_H-M   'P 1'
#
loop_
_entity.id
_entity.type
_entity.pdbx_description
1 polymer ?
#
loop_
_entity_poly.entity_id
_entity_poly.type
_entity_poly.pdbx_seq_one_letter_code
_entity_poly.pdbx_strand_id
1 'polypeptide(L)'
;MRRFGASLCSLAAASAFLWLIFEDGASYVHWREMLALSIPTSLCLLAAAFVHHRHLGSQILVRGTWWSNLILGMLIATTGGGDHGFGLLLALGCGSALLFLGRAGLGNDVTAARFTPAAFRGSLIVAMVMALADTESLLLFGTIEATQTHGGWLPLFCAGVMMLAIYGLSRLAVWGLALNLVSNIGIAILGCTGMLHLPEPVIAALVTTAVLQALLPVPLVLGILRRKPLLQRRARNYWPLMAAVIVVMMGLSLLCTLLHCGWS
;
A
#
# COMPACT_ATOMS: atom_id res chain seq x y z
N MET A 1 -13.01 18.39 9.87
CA MET A 1 -12.66 18.84 8.50
C MET A 1 -11.67 17.90 7.81
N ARG A 2 -10.42 17.72 8.27
CA ARG A 2 -9.43 16.84 7.61
C ARG A 2 -9.89 15.41 7.27
N ARG A 3 -10.50 14.71 8.24
CA ARG A 3 -11.02 13.34 8.04
C ARG A 3 -12.15 13.27 7.01
N PHE A 4 -12.99 14.29 6.98
CA PHE A 4 -14.09 14.38 6.02
C PHE A 4 -13.56 14.55 4.59
N GLY A 5 -12.59 15.46 4.40
CA GLY A 5 -11.91 15.62 3.12
C GLY A 5 -11.23 14.32 2.66
N ALA A 6 -10.53 13.62 3.57
CA ALA A 6 -9.91 12.34 3.23
C ALA A 6 -10.93 11.24 2.87
N SER A 7 -12.09 11.19 3.54
CA SER A 7 -13.18 10.28 3.19
C SER A 7 -13.75 10.57 1.80
N LEU A 8 -14.00 11.84 1.47
CA LEU A 8 -14.45 12.25 0.14
C LEU A 8 -13.46 11.87 -0.96
N CYS A 9 -12.16 12.09 -0.73
CA CYS A 9 -11.12 11.68 -1.69
C CYS A 9 -11.05 10.15 -1.85
N SER A 10 -11.26 9.39 -0.77
CA SER A 10 -11.33 7.92 -0.81
C SER A 10 -12.56 7.42 -1.57
N LEU A 11 -13.71 8.11 -1.41
CA LEU A 11 -14.92 7.82 -2.18
C LEU A 11 -14.75 8.15 -3.67
N ALA A 12 -14.04 9.24 -3.99
CA ALA A 12 -13.70 9.57 -5.37
C ALA A 12 -12.82 8.48 -6.01
N ALA A 13 -11.81 7.98 -5.28
CA ALA A 13 -10.99 6.85 -5.72
C ALA A 13 -11.84 5.57 -5.92
N ALA A 14 -12.77 5.26 -4.99
CA ALA A 14 -13.68 4.13 -5.14
C ALA A 14 -14.63 4.28 -6.34
N SER A 15 -15.11 5.49 -6.61
CA SER A 15 -15.96 5.75 -7.78
C SER A 15 -15.23 5.57 -9.10
N ALA A 16 -13.90 5.78 -9.13
CA ALA A 16 -13.10 5.52 -10.34
C ALA A 16 -13.13 4.02 -10.71
N PHE A 17 -13.06 3.12 -9.72
CA PHE A 17 -13.19 1.68 -9.97
C PHE A 17 -14.59 1.31 -10.46
N LEU A 18 -15.63 1.89 -9.85
CA LEU A 18 -17.00 1.65 -10.29
C LEU A 18 -17.20 2.14 -11.73
N TRP A 19 -16.67 3.31 -12.07
CA TRP A 19 -16.72 3.82 -13.44
C TRP A 19 -16.07 2.84 -14.41
N LEU A 20 -14.85 2.35 -14.13
CA LEU A 20 -14.19 1.34 -14.96
C LEU A 20 -15.06 0.07 -15.13
N ILE A 21 -15.63 -0.44 -14.03
CA ILE A 21 -16.53 -1.61 -14.06
C ILE A 21 -17.78 -1.35 -14.92
N PHE A 22 -18.33 -0.13 -14.91
CA PHE A 22 -19.52 0.21 -15.69
C PHE A 22 -19.21 0.49 -17.17
N GLU A 23 -18.07 1.11 -17.47
CA GLU A 23 -17.65 1.42 -18.84
C GLU A 23 -17.34 0.14 -19.62
N ASP A 24 -16.59 -0.79 -19.01
CA ASP A 24 -16.33 -2.09 -19.62
C ASP A 24 -17.55 -3.03 -19.52
N GLY A 25 -18.44 -2.83 -18.54
CA GLY A 25 -19.63 -3.65 -18.30
C GLY A 25 -20.65 -3.70 -19.44
N ALA A 26 -20.54 -2.82 -20.44
CA ALA A 26 -21.30 -2.91 -21.69
C ALA A 26 -20.83 -4.05 -22.63
N SER A 27 -19.63 -4.60 -22.38
CA SER A 27 -18.93 -5.51 -23.29
C SER A 27 -18.51 -6.81 -22.60
N TYR A 28 -19.42 -7.76 -22.35
CA TYR A 28 -19.12 -9.15 -21.92
C TYR A 28 -17.93 -9.35 -20.96
N VAL A 29 -17.70 -8.41 -20.05
CA VAL A 29 -16.61 -8.51 -19.08
C VAL A 29 -16.86 -9.73 -18.23
N HIS A 30 -15.88 -10.64 -18.24
CA HIS A 30 -15.93 -11.83 -17.43
C HIS A 30 -16.00 -11.39 -15.96
N TRP A 31 -17.03 -11.84 -15.23
CA TRP A 31 -17.23 -11.67 -13.78
C TRP A 31 -15.96 -11.80 -12.92
N ARG A 32 -14.93 -12.47 -13.43
CA ARG A 32 -13.58 -12.61 -12.88
C ARG A 32 -12.87 -11.26 -12.66
N GLU A 33 -12.89 -10.37 -13.66
CA GLU A 33 -12.25 -9.04 -13.56
C GLU A 33 -13.01 -8.16 -12.56
N MET A 34 -14.34 -8.26 -12.55
CA MET A 34 -15.17 -7.61 -11.53
C MET A 34 -14.80 -8.05 -10.12
N LEU A 35 -14.49 -9.34 -9.90
CA LEU A 35 -14.03 -9.82 -8.60
C LEU A 35 -12.66 -9.26 -8.23
N ALA A 36 -11.71 -9.20 -9.15
CA ALA A 36 -10.39 -8.64 -8.88
C ALA A 36 -10.49 -7.14 -8.50
N LEU A 37 -11.27 -6.35 -9.26
CA LEU A 37 -11.49 -4.93 -9.00
C LEU A 37 -12.37 -4.66 -7.76
N SER A 38 -13.18 -5.63 -7.34
CA SER A 38 -13.99 -5.50 -6.13
C SER A 38 -13.13 -5.38 -4.86
N ILE A 39 -11.92 -5.96 -4.86
CA ILE A 39 -11.01 -5.95 -3.71
C ILE A 39 -10.55 -4.52 -3.39
N PRO A 40 -9.84 -3.79 -4.27
CA PRO A 40 -9.39 -2.43 -3.98
C PRO A 40 -10.57 -1.46 -3.80
N THR A 41 -11.69 -1.67 -4.51
CA THR A 41 -12.92 -0.88 -4.31
C THR A 41 -13.45 -1.03 -2.89
N SER A 42 -13.62 -2.28 -2.42
CA SER A 42 -14.10 -2.57 -1.08
C SER A 42 -13.15 -2.02 -0.01
N LEU A 43 -11.84 -2.14 -0.23
CA LEU A 43 -10.83 -1.59 0.66
C LEU A 43 -10.88 -0.06 0.73
N CYS A 44 -11.08 0.64 -0.40
CA CYS A 44 -11.25 2.10 -0.43
C CYS A 44 -12.53 2.55 0.30
N LEU A 45 -13.63 1.81 0.18
CA LEU A 45 -14.88 2.08 0.91
C LEU A 45 -14.70 1.84 2.42
N LEU A 46 -14.07 0.72 2.79
CA LEU A 46 -13.75 0.43 4.19
C LEU A 46 -12.80 1.49 4.76
N ALA A 47 -11.81 1.94 3.99
CA ALA A 47 -10.90 3.02 4.39
C ALA A 47 -11.65 4.34 4.63
N ALA A 48 -12.62 4.69 3.78
CA ALA A 48 -13.47 5.86 3.94
C ALA A 48 -14.31 5.83 5.24
N ALA A 49 -14.77 4.65 5.66
CA ALA A 49 -15.45 4.46 6.94
C ALA A 49 -14.46 4.48 8.13
N PHE A 50 -13.36 3.75 8.00
CA PHE A 50 -12.34 3.54 9.03
C PHE A 50 -11.52 4.79 9.36
N VAL A 51 -11.44 5.78 8.48
CA VAL A 51 -10.77 7.06 8.78
C VAL A 51 -11.36 7.76 10.01
N HIS A 52 -12.63 7.49 10.34
CA HIS A 52 -13.30 8.06 11.50
C HIS A 52 -12.95 7.37 12.82
N HIS A 53 -12.49 6.12 12.78
CA HIS A 53 -12.10 5.35 13.96
C HIS A 53 -10.71 5.76 14.45
N ARG A 54 -10.54 5.92 15.76
CA ARG A 54 -9.26 6.30 16.39
C ARG A 54 -8.32 5.12 16.68
N HIS A 55 -8.70 3.91 16.27
CA HIS A 55 -7.92 2.70 16.52
C HIS A 55 -6.66 2.65 15.63
N LEU A 56 -5.50 2.30 16.21
CA LEU A 56 -4.23 2.29 15.49
C LEU A 56 -4.27 1.36 14.27
N GLY A 57 -4.79 0.14 14.43
CA GLY A 57 -4.89 -0.83 13.33
C GLY A 57 -5.75 -0.32 12.18
N SER A 58 -6.85 0.37 12.47
CA SER A 58 -7.73 0.97 11.48
C SER A 58 -7.01 2.09 10.70
N GLN A 59 -6.25 2.94 11.39
CA GLN A 59 -5.45 4.00 10.76
C GLN A 59 -4.31 3.45 9.89
N ILE A 60 -3.72 2.31 10.27
CA ILE A 60 -2.69 1.63 9.47
C ILE A 60 -3.32 1.05 8.20
N LEU A 61 -4.47 0.37 8.32
CA LEU A 61 -5.21 -0.17 7.18
C LEU A 61 -5.58 0.93 6.18
N VAL A 62 -6.22 2.01 6.64
CA VAL A 62 -6.61 3.16 5.80
C VAL A 62 -5.42 3.71 5.01
N ARG A 63 -4.28 3.92 5.67
CA ARG A 63 -3.09 4.48 5.03
C ARG A 63 -2.42 3.49 4.09
N GLY A 64 -2.34 2.21 4.46
CA GLY A 64 -1.80 1.17 3.58
C GLY A 64 -2.62 1.00 2.32
N THR A 65 -3.95 0.97 2.44
CA THR A 65 -4.86 0.93 1.29
C THR A 65 -4.66 2.15 0.38
N TRP A 66 -4.60 3.37 0.91
CA TRP A 66 -4.39 4.54 0.04
C TRP A 66 -2.98 4.58 -0.58
N TRP A 67 -1.94 4.14 0.13
CA TRP A 67 -0.60 4.04 -0.46
C TRP A 67 -0.52 3.01 -1.57
N SER A 68 -1.12 1.84 -1.34
CA SER A 68 -1.23 0.76 -2.32
C SER A 68 -1.94 1.24 -3.59
N ASN A 69 -3.13 1.82 -3.43
CA ASN A 69 -3.91 2.33 -4.56
C ASN A 69 -3.27 3.56 -5.22
N LEU A 70 -2.50 4.37 -4.50
CA LEU A 70 -1.69 5.44 -5.10
C LEU A 70 -0.59 4.87 -6.02
N ILE A 71 0.13 3.84 -5.57
CA ILE A 71 1.15 3.15 -6.38
C ILE A 71 0.50 2.50 -7.59
N LEU A 72 -0.61 1.78 -7.39
CA LEU A 72 -1.36 1.15 -8.46
C LEU A 72 -1.84 2.17 -9.50
N GLY A 73 -2.47 3.27 -9.06
CA GLY A 73 -2.92 4.34 -9.94
C GLY A 73 -1.76 4.98 -10.71
N MET A 74 -0.61 5.15 -10.06
CA MET A 74 0.60 5.65 -10.72
C MET A 74 1.14 4.67 -11.76
N LEU A 75 1.19 3.37 -11.47
CA LEU A 75 1.58 2.34 -12.45
C LEU A 75 0.62 2.31 -13.63
N ILE A 76 -0.70 2.33 -13.40
CA ILE A 76 -1.69 2.36 -14.49
C ILE A 76 -1.55 3.65 -15.30
N ALA A 77 -1.32 4.79 -14.67
CA ALA A 77 -1.11 6.04 -15.40
C ALA A 77 0.18 6.02 -16.24
N THR A 78 1.23 5.30 -15.83
CA THR A 78 2.50 5.25 -16.57
C THR A 78 2.57 4.13 -17.60
N THR A 79 1.88 3.00 -17.39
CA THR A 79 1.96 1.80 -18.25
C THR A 79 0.63 1.38 -18.88
N GLY A 80 -0.50 1.83 -18.35
CA GLY A 80 -1.83 1.38 -18.75
C GLY A 80 -2.32 2.11 -19.99
N GLY A 81 -2.25 1.45 -21.15
CA GLY A 81 -2.55 2.02 -22.46
C GLY A 81 -3.86 2.83 -22.56
N GLY A 82 -5.03 2.19 -22.63
CA GLY A 82 -6.31 2.92 -22.73
C GLY A 82 -6.71 3.64 -21.43
N ASP A 83 -6.19 3.17 -20.29
CA ASP A 83 -6.76 3.43 -18.97
C ASP A 83 -5.99 4.51 -18.17
N HIS A 84 -5.19 5.33 -18.85
CA HIS A 84 -4.40 6.40 -18.20
C HIS A 84 -5.26 7.36 -17.37
N GLY A 85 -6.50 7.62 -17.79
CA GLY A 85 -7.44 8.48 -17.06
C GLY A 85 -7.87 7.86 -15.72
N PHE A 86 -8.17 6.56 -15.73
CA PHE A 86 -8.50 5.81 -14.51
C PHE A 86 -7.32 5.81 -13.52
N GLY A 87 -6.11 5.50 -14.01
CA GLY A 87 -4.89 5.53 -13.19
C GLY A 87 -4.65 6.89 -12.53
N LEU A 88 -4.85 7.98 -13.29
CA LEU A 88 -4.73 9.34 -12.78
C LEU A 88 -5.74 9.65 -11.67
N LEU A 89 -7.02 9.34 -11.87
CA LEU A 89 -8.06 9.60 -10.88
C LEU A 89 -7.81 8.82 -9.59
N LEU A 90 -7.38 7.56 -9.71
CA LEU A 90 -7.02 6.73 -8.57
C LEU A 90 -5.84 7.33 -7.80
N ALA A 91 -4.76 7.72 -8.51
CA ALA A 91 -3.59 8.34 -7.90
C ALA A 91 -3.92 9.68 -7.22
N LEU A 92 -4.71 10.54 -7.87
CA LEU A 92 -5.11 11.84 -7.31
C LEU A 92 -6.01 11.68 -6.10
N GLY A 93 -6.98 10.76 -6.14
CA GLY A 93 -7.89 10.49 -5.04
C GLY A 93 -7.15 9.97 -3.80
N CYS A 94 -6.36 8.92 -3.95
CA CYS A 94 -5.59 8.34 -2.85
C CYS A 94 -4.49 9.28 -2.34
N GLY A 95 -3.77 9.95 -3.22
CA GLY A 95 -2.74 10.94 -2.85
C GLY A 95 -3.32 12.12 -2.08
N SER A 96 -4.45 12.67 -2.54
CA SER A 96 -5.16 13.74 -1.83
C SER A 96 -5.66 13.28 -0.47
N ALA A 97 -6.21 12.06 -0.36
CA ALA A 97 -6.66 11.49 0.91
C ALA A 97 -5.50 11.39 1.92
N LEU A 98 -4.33 10.93 1.48
CA LEU A 98 -3.12 10.86 2.30
C LEU A 98 -2.65 12.25 2.76
N LEU A 99 -2.64 13.24 1.85
CA LEU A 99 -2.24 14.61 2.17
C LEU A 99 -3.22 15.27 3.16
N PHE A 100 -4.54 15.09 2.99
CA PHE A 100 -5.55 15.61 3.90
C PHE A 100 -5.46 14.99 5.30
N LEU A 101 -5.30 13.67 5.37
CA LEU A 101 -5.20 12.97 6.65
C LEU A 101 -3.91 13.34 7.38
N GLY A 102 -2.82 13.62 6.64
CA GLY A 102 -1.62 14.16 7.24
C GLY A 102 -0.98 13.19 8.24
N ARG A 103 -0.55 13.73 9.39
CA ARG A 103 -0.15 12.96 10.57
C ARG A 103 -1.30 12.65 11.54
N ALA A 104 -2.55 13.01 11.21
CA ALA A 104 -3.67 12.83 12.13
C ALA A 104 -3.90 11.35 12.45
N GLY A 105 -4.18 11.02 13.71
CA GLY A 105 -4.47 9.64 14.15
C GLY A 105 -3.24 8.79 14.52
N LEU A 106 -2.02 9.21 14.20
CA LEU A 106 -0.80 8.44 14.50
C LEU A 106 -0.07 8.89 15.79
N GLY A 107 -0.42 10.07 16.32
CA GLY A 107 0.43 10.81 17.26
C GLY A 107 0.15 10.62 18.75
N ASN A 108 -1.00 11.10 19.26
CA ASN A 108 -0.97 11.69 20.60
C ASN A 108 -2.06 11.22 21.60
N ASP A 109 -3.03 10.40 21.19
CA ASP A 109 -4.23 10.15 22.03
C ASP A 109 -4.29 8.74 22.65
N VAL A 110 -3.29 7.87 22.43
CA VAL A 110 -3.27 6.55 23.07
C VAL A 110 -2.55 6.68 24.41
N THR A 111 -3.33 6.83 25.48
CA THR A 111 -2.86 6.88 26.86
C THR A 111 -1.93 5.70 27.13
N ALA A 112 -0.70 6.00 27.52
CA ALA A 112 0.39 5.06 27.70
C ALA A 112 0.14 4.12 28.89
N ALA A 113 -0.56 3.01 28.65
CA ALA A 113 -0.69 1.92 29.61
C ALA A 113 0.00 0.68 29.04
N ARG A 114 1.17 0.35 29.60
CA ARG A 114 2.05 -0.82 29.34
C ARG A 114 2.99 -0.72 28.13
N PHE A 115 4.30 -0.70 28.45
CA PHE A 115 5.46 -1.01 27.60
C PHE A 115 5.28 -0.69 26.09
N THR A 116 5.32 0.60 25.74
CA THR A 116 5.43 1.00 24.33
C THR A 116 6.89 1.35 24.03
N PRO A 117 7.63 0.56 23.22
CA PRO A 117 8.92 0.98 22.68
C PRO A 117 8.68 2.15 21.71
N ALA A 118 8.58 3.36 22.26
CA ALA A 118 8.21 4.58 21.56
C ALA A 118 9.22 4.96 20.46
N ALA A 119 10.47 4.48 20.57
CA ALA A 119 11.56 4.81 19.65
C ALA A 119 11.37 4.28 18.22
N PHE A 120 10.63 3.17 18.03
CA PHE A 120 10.48 2.51 16.71
C PHE A 120 9.04 2.46 16.21
N ARG A 121 8.11 3.13 16.88
CA ARG A 121 6.70 3.13 16.47
C ARG A 121 6.53 3.65 15.03
N GLY A 122 7.29 4.68 14.65
CA GLY A 122 7.25 5.24 13.31
C GLY A 122 7.71 4.25 12.24
N SER A 123 8.84 3.59 12.44
CA SER A 123 9.36 2.60 11.49
C SER A 123 8.43 1.40 11.40
N LEU A 124 7.90 0.90 12.52
CA LEU A 124 6.95 -0.22 12.53
C LEU A 124 5.66 0.11 11.77
N ILE A 125 5.11 1.31 11.93
CA ILE A 125 3.94 1.75 11.17
C ILE A 125 4.25 1.80 9.67
N VAL A 126 5.40 2.34 9.27
CA VAL A 126 5.81 2.36 7.85
C VAL A 126 5.98 0.94 7.31
N ALA A 127 6.60 0.04 8.07
CA ALA A 127 6.75 -1.36 7.67
C ALA A 127 5.39 -2.04 7.47
N MET A 128 4.44 -1.84 8.38
CA MET A 128 3.08 -2.40 8.25
C MET A 128 2.32 -1.81 7.06
N VAL A 129 2.44 -0.50 6.82
CA VAL A 129 1.81 0.17 5.67
C VAL A 129 2.36 -0.38 4.35
N MET A 130 3.69 -0.53 4.24
CA MET A 130 4.31 -1.12 3.04
C MET A 130 3.92 -2.60 2.89
N ALA A 131 3.98 -3.38 3.96
CA ALA A 131 3.61 -4.80 3.90
C ALA A 131 2.16 -5.00 3.47
N LEU A 132 1.25 -4.12 3.92
CA LEU A 132 -0.14 -4.16 3.49
C LEU A 132 -0.28 -3.82 2.00
N ALA A 133 0.49 -2.85 1.50
CA ALA A 133 0.47 -2.50 0.09
C ALA A 133 0.97 -3.65 -0.81
N ASP A 134 2.05 -4.32 -0.40
CA ASP A 134 2.55 -5.51 -1.09
C ASP A 134 1.52 -6.66 -1.04
N THR A 135 0.87 -6.85 0.11
CA THR A 135 -0.19 -7.86 0.28
C THR A 135 -1.38 -7.60 -0.64
N GLU A 136 -1.86 -6.35 -0.71
CA GLU A 136 -2.97 -5.98 -1.60
C GLU A 136 -2.59 -6.16 -3.07
N SER A 137 -1.35 -5.81 -3.44
CA SER A 137 -0.83 -6.02 -4.79
C SER A 137 -0.80 -7.51 -5.15
N LEU A 138 -0.28 -8.37 -4.26
CA LEU A 138 -0.26 -9.82 -4.47
C LEU A 138 -1.66 -10.44 -4.49
N LEU A 139 -2.61 -9.92 -3.70
CA LEU A 139 -4.01 -10.35 -3.79
C LEU A 139 -4.63 -9.97 -5.13
N LEU A 140 -4.44 -8.72 -5.58
CA LEU A 140 -4.97 -8.25 -6.85
C LEU A 140 -4.39 -9.06 -8.01
N PHE A 141 -3.07 -9.13 -8.14
CA PHE A 141 -2.46 -9.86 -9.25
C PHE A 141 -2.63 -11.38 -9.13
N GLY A 142 -2.58 -11.93 -7.91
CA GLY A 142 -2.83 -13.34 -7.68
C GLY A 142 -4.27 -13.76 -8.01
N THR A 143 -5.26 -12.90 -7.76
CA THR A 143 -6.64 -13.16 -8.18
C THR A 143 -6.79 -13.08 -9.70
N ILE A 144 -6.19 -12.09 -10.35
CA ILE A 144 -6.18 -12.00 -11.82
C ILE A 144 -5.53 -13.25 -12.42
N GLU A 145 -4.33 -13.62 -11.97
CA GLU A 145 -3.62 -14.80 -12.47
C GLU A 145 -4.39 -16.09 -12.20
N ALA A 146 -4.97 -16.28 -11.00
CA ALA A 146 -5.75 -17.46 -10.67
C ALA A 146 -7.02 -17.58 -11.52
N THR A 147 -7.51 -16.46 -12.05
CA THR A 147 -8.65 -16.45 -12.96
C THR A 147 -8.27 -16.65 -14.42
N GLN A 148 -7.04 -16.36 -14.83
CA GLN A 148 -6.57 -16.53 -16.21
C GLN A 148 -5.83 -17.85 -16.44
N THR A 149 -5.05 -18.30 -15.46
CA THR A 149 -4.26 -19.53 -15.52
C THR A 149 -4.49 -20.37 -14.26
N HIS A 150 -4.16 -21.67 -14.33
CA HIS A 150 -4.14 -22.53 -13.13
C HIS A 150 -2.97 -22.20 -12.17
N GLY A 151 -2.15 -21.19 -12.47
CA GLY A 151 -0.90 -20.87 -11.76
C GLY A 151 -0.98 -19.85 -10.62
N GLY A 152 -2.06 -19.05 -10.52
CA GLY A 152 -2.13 -17.91 -9.60
C GLY A 152 -2.25 -18.22 -8.09
N TRP A 153 -2.07 -19.47 -7.67
CA TRP A 153 -2.10 -19.83 -6.25
C TRP A 153 -0.85 -19.34 -5.50
N LEU A 154 0.29 -19.18 -6.19
CA LEU A 154 1.55 -18.80 -5.55
C LEU A 154 1.55 -17.35 -5.04
N PRO A 155 1.15 -16.32 -5.82
CA PRO A 155 1.02 -14.96 -5.28
C PRO A 155 -0.02 -14.87 -4.14
N LEU A 156 -1.12 -15.61 -4.25
CA LEU A 156 -2.16 -15.68 -3.19
C LEU A 156 -1.61 -16.31 -1.90
N PHE A 157 -0.80 -17.37 -2.01
CA PHE A 157 -0.12 -17.95 -0.87
C PHE A 157 0.85 -16.95 -0.23
N CYS A 158 1.66 -16.26 -1.03
CA CYS A 158 2.55 -15.19 -0.55
C CYS A 158 1.78 -14.09 0.17
N ALA A 159 0.63 -13.65 -0.38
CA ALA A 159 -0.24 -12.68 0.27
C ALA A 159 -0.77 -13.18 1.63
N GLY A 160 -1.19 -14.44 1.72
CA GLY A 160 -1.62 -15.06 2.98
C GLY A 160 -0.51 -15.07 4.04
N VAL A 161 0.71 -15.41 3.64
CA VAL A 161 1.88 -15.37 4.52
C VAL A 161 2.19 -13.94 4.96
N MET A 162 2.15 -12.95 4.05
CA MET A 162 2.33 -11.54 4.41
C MET A 162 1.25 -11.05 5.37
N MET A 163 0.00 -11.47 5.20
CA MET A 163 -1.09 -11.11 6.11
C MET A 163 -0.87 -11.65 7.52
N LEU A 164 -0.30 -12.86 7.65
CA LEU A 164 0.15 -13.41 8.92
C LEU A 164 1.31 -12.59 9.51
N ALA A 165 2.22 -12.08 8.68
CA ALA A 165 3.31 -11.19 9.10
C ALA A 165 2.75 -9.89 9.68
N ILE A 166 1.80 -9.26 9.00
CA ILE A 166 1.11 -8.04 9.43
C ILE A 166 0.41 -8.28 10.78
N TYR A 167 -0.25 -9.43 10.94
CA TYR A 167 -0.85 -9.82 12.21
C TYR A 167 0.19 -9.94 13.33
N GLY A 168 1.33 -10.59 13.08
CA GLY A 168 2.42 -10.67 14.04
C GLY A 168 3.02 -9.31 14.41
N LEU A 169 3.23 -8.43 13.41
CA LEU A 169 3.68 -7.06 13.60
C LEU A 169 2.68 -6.23 14.42
N SER A 170 1.38 -6.42 14.21
CA SER A 170 0.33 -5.74 14.97
C SER A 170 0.35 -6.11 16.46
N ARG A 171 0.75 -7.34 16.78
CA ARG A 171 0.95 -7.84 18.15
C ARG A 171 2.35 -7.52 18.71
N LEU A 172 3.16 -6.75 17.99
CA LEU A 172 4.56 -6.44 18.35
C LEU A 172 5.40 -7.70 18.57
N ALA A 173 5.06 -8.81 17.92
CA ALA A 173 5.74 -10.07 18.10
C ALA A 173 6.98 -10.15 17.19
N VAL A 174 8.11 -10.60 17.74
CA VAL A 174 9.38 -10.75 17.00
C VAL A 174 9.22 -11.66 15.79
N TRP A 175 8.39 -12.69 15.91
CA TRP A 175 8.10 -13.61 14.80
C TRP A 175 7.43 -12.89 13.62
N GLY A 176 6.61 -11.86 13.87
CA GLY A 176 5.97 -11.08 12.80
C GLY A 176 6.98 -10.29 11.97
N LEU A 177 8.00 -9.72 12.62
CA LEU A 177 9.09 -9.03 11.95
C LEU A 177 9.95 -10.01 11.12
N ALA A 178 10.30 -11.15 11.71
CA ALA A 178 11.07 -12.19 11.03
C ALA A 178 10.30 -12.72 9.80
N LEU A 179 9.01 -13.01 9.97
CA LEU A 179 8.15 -13.51 8.90
C LEU A 179 8.00 -12.46 7.79
N ASN A 180 7.81 -11.19 8.12
CA ASN A 180 7.77 -10.11 7.13
C ASN A 180 9.07 -10.03 6.31
N LEU A 181 10.23 -10.08 6.99
CA LEU A 181 11.52 -10.03 6.31
C LEU A 181 11.72 -11.24 5.38
N VAL A 182 11.42 -12.45 5.87
CA VAL A 182 11.54 -13.68 5.09
C VAL A 182 10.58 -13.66 3.90
N SER A 183 9.33 -13.23 4.10
CA SER A 183 8.34 -13.09 3.02
C SER A 183 8.82 -12.14 1.94
N ASN A 184 9.32 -10.97 2.30
CA ASN A 184 9.76 -9.97 1.33
C ASN A 184 10.98 -10.43 0.53
N ILE A 185 11.95 -11.09 1.20
CA ILE A 185 13.09 -11.71 0.51
C ILE A 185 12.59 -12.82 -0.42
N GLY A 186 11.67 -13.67 0.04
CA GLY A 186 11.08 -14.73 -0.76
C GLY A 186 10.34 -14.19 -1.99
N ILE A 187 9.50 -13.18 -1.82
CA ILE A 187 8.76 -12.51 -2.90
C ILE A 187 9.73 -11.87 -3.90
N ALA A 188 10.77 -11.19 -3.43
CA ALA A 188 11.78 -10.61 -4.31
C ALA A 188 12.53 -11.68 -5.13
N ILE A 189 12.91 -12.79 -4.50
CA ILE A 189 13.55 -13.92 -5.20
C ILE A 189 12.58 -14.52 -6.24
N LEU A 190 11.35 -14.82 -5.85
CA LEU A 190 10.33 -15.40 -6.75
C LEU A 190 9.97 -14.45 -7.90
N GLY A 191 9.97 -13.14 -7.66
CA GLY A 191 9.81 -12.12 -8.69
C GLY A 191 10.97 -12.12 -9.67
N CYS A 192 12.21 -12.10 -9.17
CA CYS A 192 13.41 -12.11 -10.02
C CYS A 192 13.60 -13.41 -10.81
N THR A 193 13.10 -14.55 -10.33
CA THR A 193 13.12 -15.82 -11.09
C THR A 193 11.98 -15.95 -12.10
N GLY A 194 11.06 -14.98 -12.14
CA GLY A 194 9.88 -15.02 -13.02
C GLY A 194 8.79 -16.00 -12.55
N MET A 195 8.91 -16.60 -11.37
CA MET A 195 7.95 -17.59 -10.87
C MET A 195 6.58 -16.99 -10.51
N LEU A 196 6.51 -15.68 -10.22
CA LEU A 196 5.25 -15.02 -9.91
C LEU A 196 4.44 -14.60 -11.16
N HIS A 197 5.00 -14.71 -12.37
CA HIS A 197 4.38 -14.26 -13.63
C HIS A 197 3.74 -12.85 -13.57
N LEU A 198 4.32 -11.96 -12.76
CA LEU A 198 3.83 -10.59 -12.61
C LEU A 198 4.40 -9.68 -13.71
N PRO A 199 3.70 -8.59 -14.06
CA PRO A 199 4.28 -7.56 -14.92
C PRO A 199 5.59 -7.03 -14.33
N GLU A 200 6.60 -6.82 -15.18
CA GLU A 200 7.91 -6.26 -14.79
C GLU A 200 7.84 -5.02 -13.87
N PRO A 201 6.97 -4.01 -14.11
CA PRO A 201 6.89 -2.85 -13.22
C PRO A 201 6.43 -3.21 -11.81
N VAL A 202 5.58 -4.23 -11.66
CA VAL A 202 5.11 -4.72 -10.36
C VAL A 202 6.25 -5.45 -9.65
N ILE A 203 7.02 -6.27 -10.37
CA ILE A 203 8.20 -6.95 -9.81
C ILE A 203 9.21 -5.91 -9.32
N ALA A 204 9.51 -4.90 -10.12
CA ALA A 204 10.43 -3.83 -9.73
C ALA A 204 9.94 -3.08 -8.47
N ALA A 205 8.64 -2.82 -8.36
CA ALA A 205 8.05 -2.22 -7.17
C ALA A 205 8.18 -3.13 -5.94
N LEU A 206 7.84 -4.42 -6.05
CA LEU A 206 7.94 -5.41 -4.96
C LEU A 206 9.39 -5.63 -4.49
N VAL A 207 10.35 -5.67 -5.42
CA VAL A 207 11.78 -5.78 -5.06
C VAL A 207 12.24 -4.51 -4.34
N THR A 208 11.79 -3.34 -4.79
CA THR A 208 12.12 -2.06 -4.15
C THR A 208 11.53 -2.01 -2.73
N THR A 209 10.27 -2.39 -2.54
CA THR A 209 9.64 -2.43 -1.21
C THR A 209 10.32 -3.45 -0.31
N ALA A 210 10.68 -4.63 -0.83
CA ALA A 210 11.42 -5.65 -0.08
C ALA A 210 12.77 -5.14 0.43
N VAL A 211 13.55 -4.44 -0.41
CA VAL A 211 14.82 -3.82 0.00
C VAL A 211 14.60 -2.77 1.08
N LEU A 212 13.61 -1.89 0.91
CA LEU A 212 13.28 -0.87 1.91
C LEU A 212 12.83 -1.48 3.24
N GLN A 213 11.99 -2.53 3.20
CA GLN A 213 11.52 -3.26 4.37
C GLN A 213 12.64 -4.06 5.05
N ALA A 214 13.65 -4.53 4.30
CA ALA A 214 14.83 -5.18 4.86
C ALA A 214 15.77 -4.18 5.56
N LEU A 215 15.89 -2.96 5.03
CA LEU A 215 16.70 -1.88 5.62
C LEU A 215 16.06 -1.27 6.87
N LEU A 216 14.73 -1.25 6.93
CA LEU A 216 13.97 -0.60 8.00
C LEU A 216 14.24 -1.16 9.43
N PRO A 217 14.36 -2.49 9.66
CA PRO A 217 14.71 -3.04 10.98
C PRO A 217 16.21 -2.98 11.32
N VAL A 218 17.09 -2.72 10.35
CA VAL A 218 18.55 -2.63 10.58
C VAL A 218 18.91 -1.69 11.74
N PRO A 219 18.42 -0.44 11.84
CA PRO A 219 18.75 0.43 12.98
C PRO A 219 18.27 -0.13 14.32
N LEU A 220 17.17 -0.90 14.34
CA LEU A 220 16.65 -1.55 15.54
C LEU A 220 17.59 -2.68 15.97
N VAL A 221 17.97 -3.56 15.05
CA VAL A 221 18.89 -4.68 15.30
C VAL A 221 20.26 -4.16 15.71
N LEU A 222 20.80 -3.16 15.03
CA LEU A 222 22.06 -2.51 15.40
C LEU A 222 21.98 -1.85 16.78
N GLY A 223 20.84 -1.28 17.14
CA GLY A 223 20.61 -0.73 18.48
C GLY A 223 20.70 -1.79 19.57
N ILE A 224 20.05 -2.93 19.36
CA ILE A 224 20.08 -4.09 20.27
C ILE A 224 21.51 -4.63 20.39
N LEU A 225 22.19 -4.87 19.26
CA LEU A 225 23.54 -5.42 19.23
C LEU A 225 24.56 -4.50 19.89
N ARG A 226 24.45 -3.18 19.69
CA ARG A 226 25.41 -2.20 20.23
C ARG A 226 25.20 -1.89 21.71
N ARG A 227 24.13 -2.40 22.35
CA ARG A 227 23.72 -2.08 23.74
C ARG A 227 23.73 -0.59 24.09
N LYS A 228 23.69 0.30 23.10
CA LYS A 228 23.72 1.74 23.33
C LYS A 228 22.34 2.14 23.85
N PRO A 229 22.24 2.96 24.90
CA PRO A 229 20.97 3.55 25.27
C PRO A 229 20.43 4.23 24.01
N LEU A 230 19.27 3.79 23.55
CA LEU A 230 18.60 4.37 22.39
C LEU A 230 18.26 5.80 22.80
N LEU A 231 19.17 6.73 22.51
CA LEU A 231 18.91 8.15 22.60
C LEU A 231 17.57 8.34 21.90
N GLN A 232 16.57 8.85 22.62
CA GLN A 232 15.30 9.27 22.07
C GLN A 232 15.62 10.29 20.97
N ARG A 233 15.94 9.81 19.78
CA ARG A 233 16.12 10.65 18.60
C ARG A 233 14.74 11.23 18.40
N ARG A 234 14.61 12.50 18.79
CA ARG A 234 13.44 13.35 18.58
C ARG A 234 12.88 12.96 17.22
N ALA A 235 11.67 12.37 17.23
CA ALA A 235 11.08 11.76 16.04
C ALA A 235 11.16 12.77 14.90
N ARG A 236 12.13 12.58 14.00
CA ARG A 236 12.42 13.55 12.95
C ARG A 236 11.12 13.69 12.16
N ASN A 237 10.74 14.92 11.85
CA ASN A 237 9.52 15.16 11.11
C ASN A 237 9.71 14.66 9.68
N TYR A 238 9.40 13.38 9.41
CA TYR A 238 9.48 12.75 8.08
C TYR A 238 8.26 13.07 7.19
N TRP A 239 7.28 13.79 7.72
CA TRP A 239 6.10 14.21 6.98
C TRP A 239 6.39 14.97 5.68
N PRO A 240 7.26 16.00 5.63
CA PRO A 240 7.54 16.70 4.37
C PRO A 240 8.12 15.76 3.31
N LEU A 241 8.94 14.78 3.70
CA LEU A 241 9.48 13.79 2.78
C LEU A 241 8.35 12.91 2.20
N MET A 242 7.46 12.40 3.06
CA MET A 242 6.32 11.58 2.61
C MET A 242 5.36 12.38 1.72
N ALA A 243 5.06 13.64 2.08
CA ALA A 243 4.23 14.52 1.27
C ALA A 243 4.88 14.80 -0.09
N ALA A 244 6.19 15.03 -0.14
CA ALA A 244 6.92 15.21 -1.39
C ALA A 244 6.83 13.96 -2.29
N VAL A 245 6.99 12.76 -1.72
CA VAL A 245 6.83 11.49 -2.48
C VAL A 245 5.42 11.38 -3.04
N ILE A 246 4.38 11.64 -2.25
CA ILE A 246 2.98 11.61 -2.70
C ILE A 246 2.77 12.59 -3.86
N VAL A 247 3.24 13.83 -3.73
CA VAL A 247 3.11 14.87 -4.76
C VAL A 247 3.86 14.50 -6.03
N VAL A 248 5.07 13.94 -5.92
CA VAL A 248 5.85 13.47 -7.08
C VAL A 248 5.12 12.35 -7.80
N MET A 249 4.55 11.38 -7.07
CA MET A 249 3.78 10.30 -7.69
C MET A 249 2.53 10.82 -8.41
N MET A 250 1.75 11.69 -7.76
CA MET A 250 0.59 12.34 -8.38
C MET A 250 0.98 13.16 -9.63
N GLY A 251 2.07 13.92 -9.54
CA GLY A 251 2.57 14.73 -10.64
C GLY A 251 3.08 13.89 -11.82
N LEU A 252 3.76 12.77 -11.54
CA LEU A 252 4.20 11.84 -12.57
C LEU A 252 2.99 11.20 -13.27
N SER A 253 1.98 10.76 -12.52
CA SER A 253 0.73 10.24 -13.09
C SER A 253 0.09 11.27 -14.02
N LEU A 254 -0.04 12.53 -13.57
CA LEU A 254 -0.61 13.60 -14.37
C LEU A 254 0.19 13.86 -15.65
N LEU A 255 1.52 13.93 -15.55
CA LEU A 255 2.40 14.16 -16.69
C LEU A 255 2.24 13.03 -17.72
N CYS A 256 2.25 11.78 -17.29
CA CYS A 256 2.09 10.63 -18.18
C CYS A 256 0.73 10.62 -18.88
N THR A 257 -0.37 10.91 -18.16
CA THR A 257 -1.71 11.00 -18.77
C THR A 257 -1.79 12.13 -19.79
N LEU A 258 -1.25 13.32 -19.50
CA LEU A 258 -1.23 14.45 -20.43
C LEU A 258 -0.40 14.17 -21.68
N LEU A 259 0.74 13.49 -21.53
CA LEU A 259 1.58 13.10 -22.65
C LEU A 259 0.90 12.08 -23.56
N HIS A 260 0.01 11.22 -23.06
CA HIS A 260 -0.72 10.28 -23.92
C HIS A 260 -1.93 10.93 -24.59
N CYS A 261 -2.72 11.74 -23.86
CA CYS A 261 -3.87 12.44 -24.45
C CYS A 261 -3.49 13.52 -25.47
N GLY A 262 -2.29 14.08 -25.40
CA GLY A 262 -1.83 15.10 -26.36
C GLY A 262 -1.50 14.56 -27.75
N TRP A 263 -1.43 13.23 -27.92
CA TRP A 263 -0.99 12.57 -29.16
C TRP A 263 -2.10 11.81 -29.88
N SER A 264 -3.28 11.71 -29.27
CA SER A 264 -4.51 11.13 -29.84
C SER A 264 -5.38 12.20 -30.47
#